data_AF-A0AAJ0RJK4-F1
#
_entry.id   AF-A0AAJ0RJK4-F1
#
_cell.length_a   1.000
_cell.length_b   1.000
_cell.length_c   1.000
_cell.angle_alpha   90.00
_cell.angle_beta   90.00
_cell.angle_gamma   90.00
#
_symmetry.space_group_name_H-M   'P 1'
#
loop_
_entity.id
_entity.type
_entity.pdbx_description
1 polymer ?
#
loop_
_entity_poly.entity_id
_entity_poly.type
_entity_poly.pdbx_seq_one_letter_code
_entity_poly.pdbx_strand_id
1 'polypeptide(L)'
;MGALYKEARNCVAATAYTGAVLLCRKLLMNIGVEQGAEEGKPFIHYINFLAEQGYIPPNGRGWVDHIRQKGNEATHEIALMTKADCEDLIAFSEMLMKFIYEFPNKIPPR
;
A
#
# COMPACT_ATOMS: atom_id res chain seq x y z
N MET A 1 -10.10 6.33 0.91
CA MET A 1 -8.75 6.06 0.35
C MET A 1 -8.03 7.30 -0.20
N GLY A 2 -8.66 8.13 -1.04
CA GLY A 2 -7.97 9.28 -1.67
C GLY A 2 -7.36 10.31 -0.71
N ALA A 3 -7.98 10.55 0.46
CA ALA A 3 -7.42 11.43 1.49
C ALA A 3 -6.08 10.91 2.06
N LEU A 4 -6.02 9.63 2.47
CA LEU A 4 -4.80 9.00 2.98
C LEU A 4 -3.68 9.00 1.94
N TYR A 5 -4.01 8.71 0.67
CA TYR A 5 -3.01 8.78 -0.40
C TYR A 5 -2.47 10.20 -0.60
N LYS A 6 -3.36 11.22 -0.55
CA LYS A 6 -2.94 12.62 -0.63
C LYS A 6 -2.04 13.02 0.53
N GLU A 7 -2.38 12.61 1.75
CA GLU A 7 -1.52 12.82 2.93
C GLU A 7 -0.15 12.16 2.75
N ALA A 8 -0.10 10.93 2.26
CA ALA A 8 1.16 10.23 1.98
C ALA A 8 2.01 11.01 0.96
N ARG A 9 1.39 11.51 -0.13
CA ARG A 9 2.07 12.33 -1.15
C ARG A 9 2.56 13.67 -0.60
N ASN A 10 1.82 14.29 0.32
CA ASN A 10 2.27 15.50 1.01
C ASN A 10 3.50 15.22 1.88
N CYS A 11 3.54 14.07 2.57
CA CYS A 11 4.74 13.64 3.29
C CYS A 11 5.94 13.46 2.35
N VAL A 12 5.76 12.87 1.17
CA VAL A 12 6.83 12.77 0.15
C VAL A 12 7.34 14.15 -0.24
N ALA A 13 6.44 15.09 -0.54
CA ALA A 13 6.80 16.46 -0.91
C ALA A 13 7.58 17.19 0.19
N ALA A 14 7.27 16.90 1.46
CA ALA A 14 7.98 17.44 2.62
C ALA A 14 9.23 16.63 3.02
N THR A 15 9.65 15.64 2.22
CA THR A 15 10.76 14.69 2.54
C THR A 15 10.56 13.89 3.83
N ALA A 16 9.32 13.81 4.32
CA ALA A 16 8.92 13.04 5.50
C ALA A 16 8.66 11.56 5.12
N TYR A 17 9.69 10.87 4.62
CA TYR A 17 9.57 9.52 4.04
C TYR A 17 9.02 8.48 5.01
N THR A 18 9.41 8.53 6.29
CA THR A 18 8.85 7.64 7.33
C THR A 18 7.34 7.85 7.48
N GLY A 19 6.87 9.11 7.47
CA GLY A 19 5.44 9.43 7.52
C GLY A 19 4.70 8.92 6.29
N ALA A 20 5.28 9.10 5.10
CA ALA A 20 4.70 8.60 3.85
C ALA A 20 4.56 7.06 3.86
N VAL A 21 5.58 6.33 4.30
CA VAL A 21 5.57 4.86 4.42
C VAL A 21 4.47 4.39 5.38
N LEU A 22 4.34 5.02 6.56
CA LEU A 22 3.31 4.68 7.53
C LEU A 22 1.89 4.95 7.02
N LEU A 23 1.70 6.04 6.28
CA LEU A 23 0.42 6.36 5.64
C LEU A 23 0.09 5.38 4.51
N CYS A 24 1.06 4.99 3.68
CA CYS A 24 0.89 3.94 2.66
C CYS A 24 0.52 2.60 3.30
N ARG A 25 1.18 2.21 4.40
CA ARG A 25 0.83 1.01 5.16
C ARG A 25 -0.63 1.06 5.63
N LYS A 26 -1.06 2.17 6.22
CA LYS A 26 -2.45 2.36 6.66
C LYS A 26 -3.42 2.33 5.49
N LEU A 27 -3.08 2.94 4.36
CA LEU A 27 -3.87 2.92 3.12
C LEU A 27 -4.09 1.47 2.65
N LEU A 28 -3.03 0.68 2.51
CA LEU A 28 -3.08 -0.72 2.07
C LEU A 28 -3.91 -1.60 3.02
N MET A 29 -3.79 -1.38 4.33
CA MET A 29 -4.64 -2.08 5.32
C MET A 29 -6.11 -1.74 5.12
N ASN A 30 -6.45 -0.45 4.94
CA ASN A 30 -7.84 -0.06 4.71
C ASN A 30 -8.37 -0.64 3.39
N ILE A 31 -7.57 -0.68 2.33
CA ILE A 31 -7.94 -1.33 1.06
C ILE A 31 -8.23 -2.81 1.30
N GLY A 32 -7.35 -3.52 2.03
CA GLY A 32 -7.59 -4.93 2.38
C GLY A 32 -8.92 -5.15 3.10
N VAL A 33 -9.22 -4.34 4.12
CA VAL A 33 -10.50 -4.41 4.85
C VAL A 33 -11.69 -4.12 3.94
N GLU A 34 -11.61 -3.11 3.07
CA GLU A 34 -12.66 -2.79 2.10
C GLU A 34 -12.92 -3.93 1.12
N GLN A 35 -11.87 -4.68 0.75
CA GLN A 35 -11.99 -5.88 -0.09
C GLN A 35 -12.36 -7.16 0.70
N GLY A 36 -12.63 -7.05 2.01
CA GLY A 36 -13.16 -8.15 2.83
C GLY A 36 -12.15 -8.83 3.78
N ALA A 37 -10.95 -8.27 3.97
CA ALA A 37 -10.01 -8.77 4.97
C ALA A 37 -10.50 -8.45 6.40
N GLU A 38 -10.12 -9.30 7.36
CA GLU A 38 -10.45 -9.08 8.78
C GLU A 38 -9.68 -7.89 9.38
N GLU A 39 -10.34 -7.10 10.22
CA GLU A 39 -9.71 -6.02 10.98
C GLU A 39 -8.78 -6.52 12.10
N GLY A 40 -7.88 -5.66 12.58
CA GLY A 40 -7.00 -5.94 13.73
C GLY A 40 -5.86 -6.92 13.45
N LYS A 41 -5.62 -7.28 12.18
CA LYS A 41 -4.56 -8.19 11.78
C LYS A 41 -3.23 -7.46 11.54
N PRO A 42 -2.08 -8.16 11.52
CA PRO A 42 -0.81 -7.55 11.15
C PRO A 42 -0.81 -7.12 9.68
N PHE A 43 0.03 -6.13 9.33
CA PHE A 43 0.12 -5.58 7.97
C PHE A 43 0.26 -6.65 6.87
N ILE A 44 1.09 -7.66 7.11
CA ILE A 44 1.30 -8.76 6.17
C ILE A 44 0.01 -9.52 5.84
N HIS A 45 -0.93 -9.64 6.77
CA HIS A 45 -2.21 -10.29 6.49
C HIS A 45 -2.94 -9.60 5.34
N TYR A 46 -2.99 -8.28 5.34
CA TYR A 46 -3.67 -7.51 4.29
C TYR A 46 -2.97 -7.64 2.93
N ILE A 47 -1.64 -7.64 2.90
CA ILE A 47 -0.90 -7.79 1.64
C ILE A 47 -1.09 -9.20 1.06
N ASN A 48 -1.03 -10.24 1.90
CA ASN A 48 -1.29 -11.61 1.47
C ASN A 48 -2.72 -11.76 0.97
N PHE A 49 -3.71 -11.23 1.71
CA PHE A 49 -5.11 -11.23 1.30
C PHE A 49 -5.29 -10.59 -0.09
N LEU A 50 -4.73 -9.38 -0.30
CA LEU A 50 -4.82 -8.70 -1.59
C LEU A 50 -4.16 -9.49 -2.73
N ALA A 51 -3.07 -10.21 -2.45
CA ALA A 51 -2.43 -11.08 -3.43
C ALA A 51 -3.27 -12.32 -3.75
N GLU A 52 -3.84 -12.96 -2.73
CA GLU A 52 -4.66 -14.17 -2.84
C GLU A 52 -5.98 -13.91 -3.56
N GLN A 53 -6.58 -12.73 -3.36
CA GLN A 53 -7.79 -12.30 -4.08
C GLN A 53 -7.50 -11.82 -5.51
N GLY A 54 -6.24 -11.82 -5.95
CA GLY A 54 -5.85 -11.47 -7.32
C GLY A 54 -5.78 -9.98 -7.62
N TYR A 55 -5.80 -9.10 -6.62
CA TYR A 55 -5.60 -7.66 -6.81
C TYR A 55 -4.16 -7.30 -7.15
N ILE A 56 -3.21 -8.18 -6.81
CA ILE A 56 -1.79 -8.02 -7.14
C ILE A 56 -1.47 -9.00 -8.28
N PRO A 57 -0.96 -8.52 -9.43
CA PRO A 57 -0.60 -9.39 -10.55
C PRO A 57 0.37 -10.51 -10.14
N PRO A 58 0.33 -11.70 -10.78
CA PRO A 58 1.19 -12.83 -10.42
C PRO A 58 2.70 -12.52 -10.45
N ASN A 59 3.11 -11.73 -11.43
CA ASN A 59 4.46 -11.20 -11.61
C ASN A 59 4.82 -10.06 -10.62
N GLY A 60 3.85 -9.60 -9.83
CA GLY A 60 4.04 -8.68 -8.70
C GLY A 60 4.40 -9.38 -7.38
N ARG A 61 4.57 -10.71 -7.35
CA ARG A 61 4.90 -11.43 -6.11
C ARG A 61 6.20 -10.96 -5.45
N GLY A 62 7.23 -10.61 -6.25
CA GLY A 62 8.46 -10.03 -5.72
C GLY A 62 8.25 -8.70 -5.01
N TRP A 63 7.28 -7.89 -5.47
CA TRP A 63 6.87 -6.67 -4.78
C TRP A 63 6.19 -6.96 -3.46
N VAL A 64 5.38 -8.02 -3.36
CA VAL A 64 4.74 -8.42 -2.10
C VAL A 64 5.77 -8.69 -1.01
N ASP A 65 6.82 -9.45 -1.33
CA ASP A 65 7.87 -9.78 -0.37
C ASP A 65 8.66 -8.54 0.05
N HIS A 66 9.00 -7.66 -0.90
CA HIS A 66 9.68 -6.40 -0.64
C HIS A 66 8.86 -5.47 0.27
N ILE A 67 7.59 -5.25 -0.06
CA ILE A 67 6.69 -4.38 0.70
C ILE A 67 6.40 -4.96 2.08
N ARG A 68 6.30 -6.30 2.22
CA ARG A 68 6.17 -6.95 3.53
C ARG A 68 7.36 -6.64 4.42
N GLN A 69 8.57 -6.79 3.89
CA GLN A 69 9.78 -6.53 4.64
C GLN A 69 9.84 -5.06 5.07
N LYS A 70 9.66 -4.13 4.13
CA LYS A 70 9.69 -2.68 4.40
C LYS A 70 8.58 -2.19 5.32
N GLY A 71 7.36 -2.69 5.16
CA GLY A 71 6.24 -2.34 6.02
C GLY A 71 6.39 -2.83 7.46
N ASN A 72 7.09 -3.95 7.68
CA ASN A 72 7.41 -4.43 9.02
C ASN A 72 8.60 -3.69 9.62
N GLU A 73 9.67 -3.44 8.84
CA GLU A 73 10.83 -2.62 9.23
C GLU A 73 10.37 -1.23 9.71
N ALA A 74 9.47 -0.58 8.98
CA ALA A 74 8.94 0.74 9.32
C ALA A 74 8.19 0.84 10.66
N THR A 75 7.79 -0.29 11.25
CA THR A 75 7.02 -0.32 12.50
C THR A 75 7.81 -0.91 13.67
N HIS A 76 8.75 -1.81 13.42
CA HIS A 76 9.50 -2.52 14.45
C HIS A 76 10.97 -2.13 14.52
N GLU A 77 11.56 -1.62 13.44
CA GLU A 77 12.90 -1.04 13.50
C GLU A 77 12.79 0.44 13.85
N ILE A 78 13.57 0.87 14.85
CA ILE A 78 13.73 2.29 15.20
C ILE A 78 14.68 2.91 14.17
N ALA A 79 14.30 2.86 12.90
CA ALA A 79 15.08 3.32 11.75
C ALA A 79 14.25 4.27 10.88
N LEU A 80 14.89 5.32 10.37
CA LEU A 80 14.26 6.23 9.43
C LEU A 80 14.13 5.55 8.06
N MET A 81 12.96 5.67 7.45
CA MET A 81 12.75 5.19 6.09
C MET A 81 13.45 6.10 5.08
N THR A 82 14.06 5.49 4.07
CA THR A 82 14.74 6.23 3.01
C THR A 82 13.75 6.73 1.97
N LYS A 83 14.22 7.62 1.09
CA LYS A 83 13.48 8.04 -0.09
C LYS A 83 13.08 6.84 -0.97
N ALA A 84 13.99 5.89 -1.16
CA ALA A 84 13.75 4.70 -1.98
C ALA A 84 12.62 3.82 -1.40
N ASP A 85 12.67 3.55 -0.09
CA ASP A 85 11.61 2.77 0.59
C ASP A 85 10.24 3.44 0.43
N CYS A 86 10.21 4.78 0.50
CA CYS A 86 9.00 5.56 0.31
C CYS A 86 8.49 5.51 -1.13
N GLU A 87 9.37 5.66 -2.12
CA GLU A 87 9.01 5.62 -3.54
C GLU A 87 8.41 4.27 -3.92
N ASP A 88 8.99 3.17 -3.42
CA ASP A 88 8.49 1.82 -3.63
C ASP A 88 7.07 1.64 -3.07
N LEU A 89 6.83 2.04 -1.80
CA LEU A 89 5.51 1.89 -1.18
C LEU A 89 4.44 2.78 -1.84
N ILE A 90 4.79 3.99 -2.25
CA ILE A 90 3.87 4.90 -2.96
C ILE A 90 3.50 4.33 -4.32
N ALA A 91 4.49 3.85 -5.08
CA ALA A 91 4.26 3.25 -6.40
C ALA A 91 3.35 2.02 -6.30
N PHE A 92 3.61 1.15 -5.33
CA PHE A 92 2.78 -0.01 -5.06
C PHE A 92 1.34 0.35 -4.66
N SER A 93 1.18 1.34 -3.76
CA SER A 93 -0.13 1.82 -3.32
C SER A 93 -0.91 2.45 -4.48
N GLU A 94 -0.25 3.23 -5.33
CA GLU A 94 -0.86 3.85 -6.51
C GLU A 94 -1.31 2.82 -7.53
N MET A 95 -0.48 1.80 -7.79
CA MET A 95 -0.83 0.68 -8.67
C MET A 95 -2.14 0.02 -8.19
N LEU A 96 -2.23 -0.34 -6.91
CA LEU A 96 -3.42 -0.98 -6.36
C LEU A 96 -4.66 -0.09 -6.47
N MET A 97 -4.54 1.20 -6.14
CA MET A 97 -5.68 2.12 -6.28
C MET A 97 -6.16 2.24 -7.74
N LYS A 98 -5.24 2.24 -8.70
CA LYS A 98 -5.59 2.27 -10.13
C LYS A 98 -6.38 1.04 -10.54
N PHE A 99 -5.93 -0.16 -10.14
CA PHE A 99 -6.60 -1.40 -10.52
C PHE A 99 -7.92 -1.62 -9.79
N ILE A 100 -8.02 -1.24 -8.52
CA ILE A 100 -9.21 -1.48 -7.70
C ILE A 100 -10.29 -0.42 -7.95
N TYR A 101 -9.91 0.85 -8.09
CA TYR A 101 -10.87 1.96 -8.15
C TYR A 101 -10.85 2.71 -9.47
N GLU A 102 -9.67 3.05 -10.02
CA GLU A 102 -9.63 3.96 -11.18
C GLU A 102 -10.08 3.27 -12.47
N PHE A 103 -9.46 2.15 -12.84
CA PHE A 103 -9.74 1.47 -14.11
C PHE A 103 -11.14 0.88 -14.20
N PRO A 104 -11.71 0.23 -13.15
CA PRO A 104 -13.10 -0.22 -13.20
C PRO A 104 -14.09 0.91 -13.46
N ASN A 105 -13.82 2.12 -12.94
CA ASN A 105 -14.67 3.29 -13.14
C ASN A 105 -14.48 4.00 -14.50
N LYS A 106 -13.42 3.66 -15.26
CA LYS A 106 -13.19 4.22 -16.61
C LYS A 106 -13.98 3.53 -17.70
N ILE A 107 -14.53 2.35 -17.44
CA ILE A 107 -15.32 1.60 -18.41
C ILE A 107 -16.77 1.66 -17.94
N PRO A 108 -17.74 2.05 -18.80
CA PRO A 108 -19.14 2.01 -18.45
C PRO A 108 -19.54 0.60 -18.01
N PRO A 109 -20.40 0.43 -16.97
CA PRO A 109 -20.92 -0.88 -16.64
C PRO A 109 -21.60 -1.48 -17.88
N ARG A 110 -21.27 -2.76 -18.17
CA ARG A 110 -21.92 -3.53 -19.22
C ARG A 110 -23.37 -3.84 -18.86
#